data_AF-A0A9R0WXE4-F1
#
_entry.id   AF-A0A9R0WXE4-F1
#
_cell.length_a   1.000
_cell.length_b   1.000
_cell.length_c   1.000
_cell.angle_alpha   90.00
_cell.angle_beta   90.00
_cell.angle_gamma   90.00
#
_symmetry.space_group_name_H-M   'P 1'
#
loop_
_entity.id
_entity.type
_entity.pdbx_description
1 polymer ?
#
loop_
_entity_poly.entity_id
_entity_poly.type
_entity_poly.pdbx_seq_one_letter_code
_entity_poly.pdbx_strand_id
1 'polypeptide(L)'
;MASSSRMLVVVVVAALVAVACMKEVELKQNEDWLPLKKGYSGAWEIKSDTPLKGPFSFRYETQKGQRNVFDDIVPTDFKCGTTYKPEAEY
;
A
#
# COMPACT_ATOMS: atom_id res chain seq x y z
N MET A 1 -18.04 24.81 -13.66
CA MET A 1 -17.15 24.62 -12.50
C MET A 1 -17.25 23.17 -12.05
N ALA A 2 -16.40 22.28 -12.59
CA ALA A 2 -16.36 20.90 -12.12
C ALA A 2 -15.46 20.85 -10.88
N SER A 3 -16.07 20.66 -9.71
CA SER A 3 -15.39 20.58 -8.42
C SER A 3 -14.37 19.45 -8.44
N SER A 4 -13.08 19.84 -8.46
CA SER A 4 -11.92 18.96 -8.41
C SER A 4 -11.85 18.25 -7.06
N SER A 5 -12.50 17.09 -6.94
CA SER A 5 -12.31 16.21 -5.78
C SER A 5 -11.05 15.37 -6.00
N ARG A 6 -9.87 15.96 -5.77
CA ARG A 6 -8.62 15.20 -5.69
C ARG A 6 -8.67 14.39 -4.39
N MET A 7 -9.18 13.17 -4.48
CA MET A 7 -9.28 12.27 -3.33
C MET A 7 -7.88 11.72 -3.01
N LEU A 8 -7.18 12.37 -2.07
CA LEU A 8 -5.89 11.90 -1.59
C LEU A 8 -6.11 10.72 -0.63
N VAL A 9 -5.89 9.49 -1.09
CA VAL A 9 -5.88 8.31 -0.20
C VAL A 9 -4.44 8.02 0.18
N VAL A 10 -4.07 8.32 1.43
CA VAL A 10 -2.76 7.96 1.98
C VAL A 10 -2.88 6.60 2.63
N VAL A 11 -2.38 5.56 1.96
CA VAL A 11 -2.23 4.23 2.56
C VAL A 11 -0.84 4.15 3.16
N VAL A 12 -0.73 4.21 4.49
CA VAL A 12 0.57 4.07 5.18
C VAL A 12 0.89 2.60 5.35
N VAL A 13 1.80 2.06 4.52
CA VAL A 13 2.41 0.75 4.77
C VAL A 13 3.57 0.93 5.74
N ALA A 14 3.35 0.58 7.01
CA ALA A 14 4.37 0.62 8.06
C ALA A 14 4.72 -0.81 8.53
N ALA A 15 5.78 -1.39 7.97
CA ALA A 15 6.38 -2.62 8.49
C ALA A 15 7.55 -2.25 9.42
N LEU A 16 7.34 -2.35 10.74
CA LEU A 16 8.27 -1.96 11.83
C LEU A 16 9.68 -2.57 11.78
N VAL A 17 9.97 -3.51 10.87
CA VAL A 17 11.28 -4.17 10.76
C VAL A 17 11.91 -4.07 9.36
N ALA A 18 11.19 -3.58 8.34
CA ALA A 18 11.62 -3.69 6.94
C ALA A 18 11.65 -2.37 6.14
N VAL A 19 11.25 -1.23 6.70
CA VAL A 19 11.26 0.07 5.97
C VAL A 19 12.67 0.46 5.46
N ALA A 20 13.73 -0.01 6.13
CA ALA A 20 15.11 0.21 5.73
C ALA A 20 15.58 -0.69 4.56
N CYS A 21 15.00 -1.89 4.40
CA CYS A 21 15.42 -2.83 3.36
C CYS A 21 14.49 -2.85 2.14
N MET A 22 13.29 -2.26 2.19
CA MET A 22 12.38 -2.18 1.04
C MET A 22 12.92 -1.24 -0.03
N LYS A 23 13.07 -1.79 -1.25
CA LYS A 23 13.45 -1.08 -2.48
C LYS A 23 12.22 -0.57 -3.22
N GLU A 24 11.20 -1.41 -3.37
CA GLU A 24 9.95 -1.11 -4.08
C GLU A 24 8.77 -1.67 -3.31
N VAL A 25 7.64 -0.95 -3.36
CA VAL A 25 6.35 -1.39 -2.79
C VAL A 25 5.27 -1.07 -3.80
N GLU A 26 4.36 -2.01 -4.02
CA GLU A 26 3.23 -1.84 -4.92
C GLU A 26 1.95 -2.32 -4.23
N LEU A 27 0.84 -1.64 -4.53
CA LEU A 27 -0.49 -1.98 -4.07
C LEU A 27 -1.26 -2.58 -5.24
N LYS A 28 -1.92 -3.70 -5.01
CA LYS A 28 -2.88 -4.25 -5.96
C LYS A 28 -4.26 -3.67 -5.66
N GLN A 29 -4.95 -3.20 -6.68
CA GLN A 29 -6.39 -3.02 -6.64
C GLN A 29 -7.01 -3.66 -7.87
N ASN A 30 -8.07 -4.45 -7.69
CA ASN A 30 -8.60 -5.33 -8.72
C ASN A 30 -7.50 -6.28 -9.26
N GLU A 31 -7.02 -6.05 -10.49
CA GLU A 31 -6.01 -6.85 -11.19
C GLU A 31 -4.66 -6.12 -11.34
N ASP A 32 -4.62 -4.80 -11.08
CA ASP A 32 -3.47 -3.95 -11.39
C ASP A 32 -2.57 -3.70 -10.19
N TRP A 33 -1.26 -3.82 -10.39
CA TRP A 33 -0.24 -3.42 -9.42
C TRP A 33 0.17 -1.97 -9.67
N LEU A 34 0.00 -1.14 -8.64
CA LEU A 34 0.30 0.28 -8.67
C LEU A 34 1.49 0.60 -7.77
N PRO A 35 2.52 1.28 -8.28
CA PRO A 35 3.70 1.60 -7.50
C PRO A 35 3.40 2.65 -6.43
N LEU A 36 3.85 2.39 -5.21
CA LEU A 36 3.85 3.37 -4.14
C LEU A 36 5.15 4.17 -4.17
N LYS A 37 5.05 5.43 -3.75
CA LYS A 37 6.20 6.32 -3.60
C LYS A 37 6.57 6.41 -2.12
N LYS A 38 7.85 6.28 -1.81
CA LYS A 38 8.36 6.56 -0.46
C LYS A 38 8.20 8.05 -0.15
N GLY A 39 7.38 8.36 0.84
CA GLY A 39 7.16 9.69 1.40
C GLY A 39 8.28 10.13 2.34
N TYR A 40 8.25 11.40 2.75
CA TYR A 40 9.29 11.99 3.59
C TYR A 40 9.38 11.37 4.99
N SER A 41 8.25 10.90 5.53
CA SER A 41 8.18 10.19 6.82
C SER A 41 8.73 8.76 6.76
N GLY A 42 9.14 8.29 5.58
CA GLY A 42 9.51 6.90 5.34
C GLY A 42 8.32 5.96 5.07
N ALA A 43 7.08 6.47 5.19
CA ALA A 43 5.88 5.76 4.75
C ALA A 43 5.85 5.60 3.22
N TRP A 44 5.23 4.54 2.74
CA TRP A 44 4.91 4.38 1.32
C TRP A 44 3.53 4.99 1.05
N GLU A 45 3.38 5.75 -0.03
CA GLU A 45 2.18 6.53 -0.33
C GLU A 45 1.77 6.33 -1.80
N ILE A 46 0.47 6.32 -2.08
CA ILE A 46 -0.06 6.36 -3.45
C ILE A 46 -0.93 7.61 -3.61
N LYS A 47 -0.89 8.22 -4.80
CA LYS A 47 -1.81 9.28 -5.20
C LYS A 47 -2.62 8.76 -6.37
N SER A 48 -3.95 8.82 -6.26
CA SER A 48 -4.87 8.40 -7.31
C SER A 48 -5.87 9.51 -7.57
N ASP A 49 -6.16 9.78 -8.84
CA ASP A 49 -7.20 10.72 -9.25
C ASP A 49 -8.60 10.10 -9.16
N THR A 50 -8.67 8.77 -9.02
CA THR A 50 -9.91 8.01 -8.82
C THR A 50 -9.93 7.32 -7.45
N PRO A 51 -11.12 7.09 -6.86
CA PRO A 51 -11.24 6.33 -5.62
C PRO A 51 -10.59 4.95 -5.73
N LEU A 52 -9.70 4.63 -4.80
CA LEU A 52 -9.13 3.29 -4.70
C LEU A 52 -10.21 2.29 -4.29
N LYS A 53 -10.20 1.11 -4.90
CA LYS A 53 -11.18 0.04 -4.64
C LYS A 53 -10.48 -1.18 -4.07
N GLY A 54 -10.77 -1.47 -2.80
CA GLY A 54 -10.29 -2.69 -2.15
C GLY A 54 -11.06 -3.94 -2.57
N PRO A 55 -10.65 -5.14 -2.14
CA PRO A 55 -9.54 -5.36 -1.20
C PRO A 55 -8.17 -5.01 -1.81
N PHE A 56 -7.21 -4.66 -0.95
CA PHE A 56 -5.86 -4.32 -1.39
C PHE A 56 -4.86 -5.40 -0.97
N SER A 57 -4.15 -5.92 -1.97
CA SER A 57 -2.92 -6.69 -1.77
C SER A 57 -1.71 -5.76 -1.78
N PHE A 58 -0.62 -6.19 -1.18
CA PHE A 58 0.67 -5.49 -1.24
C PHE A 58 1.75 -6.45 -1.69
N ARG A 59 2.69 -5.95 -2.49
CA ARG A 59 3.96 -6.63 -2.71
C ARG A 59 5.09 -5.68 -2.46
N TYR A 60 6.21 -6.22 -1.99
CA TYR A 60 7.43 -5.44 -1.86
C TYR A 60 8.64 -6.25 -2.31
N GLU A 61 9.63 -5.52 -2.83
CA GLU A 61 10.96 -6.03 -3.11
C GLU A 61 11.95 -5.42 -2.12
N THR A 62 12.83 -6.24 -1.55
CA THR A 62 13.93 -5.77 -0.70
C THR A 62 15.15 -5.37 -1.55
N GLN A 63 16.07 -4.61 -0.97
CA GLN A 63 17.36 -4.25 -1.58
C GLN A 63 18.20 -5.48 -1.96
N LYS A 64 17.94 -6.64 -1.34
CA LYS A 64 18.58 -7.93 -1.66
C LYS A 64 17.85 -8.73 -2.75
N GLY A 65 16.78 -8.18 -3.33
CA GLY A 65 15.99 -8.81 -4.39
C GLY A 65 14.93 -9.80 -3.90
N GLN A 66 14.77 -10.01 -2.59
CA GLN A 66 13.66 -10.83 -2.07
C GLN A 66 12.33 -10.12 -2.32
N ARG A 67 11.38 -10.84 -2.90
CA ARG A 67 10.00 -10.38 -3.12
C ARG A 67 9.04 -11.11 -2.20
N ASN A 68 8.11 -10.36 -1.63
CA ASN A 68 7.02 -10.90 -0.82
C ASN A 68 5.70 -10.31 -1.30
N VAL A 69 4.64 -11.10 -1.25
CA VAL A 69 3.28 -10.72 -1.62
C VAL A 69 2.37 -11.02 -0.44
N PHE A 70 1.44 -10.12 -0.16
CA PHE A 70 0.40 -10.27 0.85
C PHE A 70 -0.92 -9.94 0.21
N ASP A 71 -1.78 -10.94 0.06
CA ASP A 71 -3.04 -10.80 -0.65
C ASP A 71 -4.19 -10.37 0.25
N ASP A 72 -5.00 -9.42 -0.24
CA ASP A 72 -6.26 -8.97 0.38
C ASP A 72 -6.16 -8.54 1.86
N ILE A 73 -5.00 -8.02 2.28
CA ILE A 73 -4.74 -7.64 3.68
C ILE A 73 -5.58 -6.47 4.16
N VAL A 74 -5.92 -5.54 3.26
CA VAL A 74 -6.79 -4.40 3.59
C VAL A 74 -8.15 -4.65 2.93
N PRO A 75 -9.23 -4.81 3.71
CA PRO A 75 -10.54 -5.14 3.17
C PRO A 75 -11.19 -3.91 2.49
N THR A 76 -12.23 -4.15 1.70
CA THR A 76 -12.96 -3.08 0.99
C THR A 76 -13.56 -2.04 1.94
N ASP A 77 -14.01 -2.44 3.12
CA ASP A 77 -14.61 -1.60 4.16
C ASP A 77 -13.57 -1.05 5.16
N PHE A 78 -12.33 -0.84 4.71
CA PHE A 78 -11.23 -0.40 5.57
C PHE A 78 -11.56 0.87 6.35
N LYS A 79 -10.99 0.98 7.55
CA LYS A 79 -11.14 2.13 8.43
C LYS A 79 -9.83 2.88 8.54
N CYS A 80 -9.86 4.18 8.20
CA CYS A 80 -8.72 5.07 8.42
C CYS A 80 -8.24 5.01 9.88
N GLY A 81 -6.92 4.96 10.07
CA GLY A 81 -6.32 4.81 11.40
C GLY A 81 -6.25 3.37 11.93
N THR A 82 -6.76 2.38 11.19
CA THR A 82 -6.63 0.96 11.53
C THR A 82 -5.36 0.38 10.95
N THR A 83 -4.68 -0.49 11.71
CA THR A 83 -3.54 -1.27 11.22
C THR A 83 -4.02 -2.65 10.80
N TYR A 84 -3.78 -3.00 9.54
CA TYR A 84 -4.01 -4.34 9.00
C TYR A 84 -2.69 -5.09 8.93
N LYS A 85 -2.70 -6.35 9.39
CA LYS A 85 -1.50 -7.20 9.43
C LYS A 85 -1.77 -8.46 8.61
N PRO A 86 -0.82 -8.92 7.79
CA PRO A 86 -0.91 -10.25 7.22
C PRO A 86 -0.90 -11.30 8.32
N GLU A 87 -1.63 -12.39 8.09
CA GLU A 87 -1.46 -13.59 8.90
C GLU A 87 0.00 -14.06 8.75
N ALA A 88 0.63 -14.40 9.88
CA ALA A 88 1.98 -14.95 9.84
C ALA A 88 1.90 -16.38 9.30
N GLU A 89 2.37 -16.61 8.08
CA GLU A 89 2.70 -17.96 7.65
C GLU A 89 3.94 -18.41 8.46
N TYR A 90 3.75 -19.44 9.29
CA TYR A 90 4.79 -20.07 10.12
C TYR A 90 5.56 -21.14 9.33
#